data_AF-A0A672PU68-F1
#
_entry.id   AF-A0A672PU68-F1
#
_cell.length_a   1.000
_cell.length_b   1.000
_cell.length_c   1.000
_cell.angle_alpha   90.00
_cell.angle_beta   90.00
_cell.angle_gamma   90.00
#
_symmetry.space_group_name_H-M   'P 1'
#
loop_
_entity.id
_entity.type
_entity.pdbx_description
1 polymer ?
#
loop_
_entity_poly.entity_id
_entity_poly.type
_entity_poly.pdbx_seq_one_letter_code
_entity_poly.pdbx_strand_id
1 'polypeptide(L)'
;MLNVTWEVGDKEESSSLATQYLSSVEGLVKSIRINASEGYNSSNIQLQICRSGSTCNRTVFNVDVELNATADMVKTVGLQSLANRLPKLGYEHASFPSIVVSSTVENNTQSSVNIKLAFPNEQGSTMTCVFWNVTEQRWSDEGCEFVKGPGNLAYCECNHLTSFSMLMSKHAVSMPFLDQLTYIGLGVSICSLIVYIIIECLVWSTVVKSNLSHFRHTALLNISLCLLLADCSFLASAFPSVLNETLCLVLVVAKHYFFLAMFFWMLCLSVMLVHQLIFVFSHIGKKAYMILGFTIGYVCPTVTVAVTYVYYDQASDIPYYSSKTCWLTYQSAMQGSIHAFLFPVGTIILVNMFSMMVVIATVLKPSGAESNKKGDKEAMKSIIKVVIFLTPVFGGTWVLGLFVFLMDDFTQFITFPHLFIYSFTVINRKKALPFQLYSSSTKDDSVVI
;
A
#
# COMPACT_ATOMS: atom_id res chain seq x y z
N MET A 1 -27.87 -30.50 -20.56
CA MET A 1 -27.57 -29.16 -21.12
C MET A 1 -27.40 -28.16 -19.98
N LEU A 2 -26.33 -28.25 -19.19
CA LEU A 2 -25.95 -27.24 -18.20
C LEU A 2 -24.47 -26.97 -18.38
N ASN A 3 -24.14 -26.25 -19.45
CA ASN A 3 -22.78 -25.81 -19.76
C ASN A 3 -22.73 -24.30 -20.03
N VAL A 4 -23.70 -23.55 -19.49
CA VAL A 4 -23.71 -22.09 -19.57
C VAL A 4 -23.29 -21.58 -18.20
N THR A 5 -22.04 -21.16 -18.12
CA THR A 5 -21.50 -20.32 -17.06
C THR A 5 -22.36 -19.07 -16.92
N TRP A 6 -22.72 -18.75 -15.67
CA TRP A 6 -23.52 -17.57 -15.30
C TRP A 6 -22.80 -16.26 -15.65
N GLU A 7 -22.89 -15.83 -16.90
CA GLU A 7 -22.38 -14.54 -17.35
C GLU A 7 -23.48 -13.68 -17.99
N VAL A 8 -23.54 -12.44 -17.47
CA VAL A 8 -24.18 -11.22 -17.95
C VAL A 8 -25.72 -11.14 -17.88
N GLY A 9 -26.19 -10.32 -16.93
CA GLY A 9 -27.55 -9.79 -16.79
C GLY A 9 -27.61 -8.77 -15.63
N ASP A 10 -28.57 -7.85 -15.66
CA ASP A 10 -28.71 -6.70 -14.75
C ASP A 10 -28.44 -7.03 -13.27
N LYS A 11 -27.70 -6.15 -12.56
CA LYS A 11 -27.30 -6.36 -11.15
C LYS A 11 -28.52 -6.59 -10.24
N GLU A 12 -29.63 -5.89 -10.48
CA GLU A 12 -30.88 -6.09 -9.73
C GLU A 12 -31.50 -7.47 -9.98
N GLU A 13 -31.59 -7.91 -11.24
CA GLU A 13 -32.16 -9.20 -11.62
C GLU A 13 -31.31 -10.36 -11.08
N SER A 14 -29.98 -10.22 -11.12
CA SER A 14 -29.04 -11.19 -10.55
C SER A 14 -29.17 -11.34 -9.02
N SER A 15 -29.54 -10.27 -8.32
CA SER A 15 -29.64 -10.26 -6.85
C SER A 15 -30.95 -10.90 -6.35
N SER A 16 -32.03 -10.71 -7.10
CA SER A 16 -33.33 -11.35 -6.86
C SER A 16 -33.24 -12.87 -7.09
N LEU A 17 -32.57 -13.29 -8.18
CA LEU A 17 -32.28 -14.69 -8.46
C LEU A 17 -31.42 -15.35 -7.39
N ALA A 18 -30.38 -14.66 -6.90
CA ALA A 18 -29.52 -15.18 -5.83
C ALA A 18 -30.31 -15.39 -4.52
N THR A 19 -31.18 -14.45 -4.16
CA THR A 19 -32.04 -14.53 -2.97
C THR A 19 -33.04 -15.68 -3.09
N GLN A 20 -33.68 -15.82 -4.26
CA GLN A 20 -34.64 -16.89 -4.53
C GLN A 20 -33.97 -18.26 -4.57
N TYR A 21 -32.75 -18.34 -5.12
CA TYR A 21 -31.95 -19.55 -5.11
C TYR A 21 -31.59 -19.98 -3.68
N LEU A 22 -31.12 -19.05 -2.84
CA LEU A 22 -30.80 -19.35 -1.43
C LEU A 22 -32.01 -19.91 -0.69
N SER A 23 -33.17 -19.24 -0.80
CA SER A 23 -34.42 -19.69 -0.18
C SER A 23 -34.88 -21.06 -0.69
N SER A 24 -34.72 -21.33 -1.99
CA SER A 24 -35.06 -22.61 -2.60
C SER A 24 -34.15 -23.74 -2.10
N VAL A 25 -32.85 -23.48 -1.97
CA VAL A 25 -31.88 -24.44 -1.42
C VAL A 25 -32.17 -24.73 0.05
N GLU A 26 -32.45 -23.72 0.87
CA GLU A 26 -32.83 -23.92 2.27
C GLU A 26 -34.11 -24.74 2.41
N GLY A 27 -35.14 -24.44 1.60
CA GLY A 27 -36.39 -25.20 1.57
C GLY A 27 -36.19 -26.66 1.14
N LEU A 28 -35.30 -26.90 0.18
CA LEU A 28 -34.92 -28.23 -0.28
C LEU A 28 -34.16 -29.01 0.81
N VAL A 29 -33.14 -28.41 1.42
CA VAL A 29 -32.33 -29.03 2.48
C VAL A 29 -33.19 -29.37 3.70
N LYS A 30 -34.16 -28.51 4.04
CA LYS A 30 -35.14 -28.81 5.08
C LYS A 30 -35.97 -30.05 4.74
N SER A 31 -36.45 -30.16 3.50
CA SER A 31 -37.40 -31.20 3.06
C SER A 31 -36.75 -32.53 2.68
N ILE A 32 -35.46 -32.54 2.33
CA ILE A 32 -34.80 -33.75 1.83
C ILE A 32 -34.57 -34.78 2.96
N ARG A 33 -34.94 -36.03 2.72
CA ARG A 33 -34.68 -37.15 3.63
C ARG A 33 -33.49 -37.94 3.10
N ILE A 34 -32.31 -37.65 3.63
CA ILE A 34 -31.06 -38.29 3.19
C ILE A 34 -30.75 -39.45 4.13
N ASN A 35 -30.67 -40.66 3.58
CA ASN A 35 -30.31 -41.87 4.33
C ASN A 35 -28.79 -42.06 4.47
N ALA A 36 -27.96 -41.33 3.73
CA ALA A 36 -26.50 -41.35 3.84
C ALA A 36 -25.97 -40.56 5.04
N SER A 37 -24.87 -41.04 5.65
CA SER A 37 -24.19 -40.42 6.78
C SER A 37 -23.16 -39.34 6.39
N GLU A 38 -22.72 -39.31 5.13
CA GLU A 38 -21.59 -38.49 4.67
C GLU A 38 -22.00 -37.23 3.89
N GLY A 39 -23.30 -37.02 3.65
CA GLY A 39 -23.79 -35.85 2.93
C GLY A 39 -23.58 -35.90 1.41
N TYR A 40 -23.48 -34.74 0.75
CA TYR A 40 -23.29 -34.62 -0.70
C TYR A 40 -22.33 -33.48 -1.03
N ASN A 41 -21.27 -33.76 -1.81
CA ASN A 41 -20.25 -32.80 -2.18
C ASN A 41 -20.26 -32.53 -3.69
N SER A 42 -20.28 -31.26 -4.06
CA SER A 42 -20.17 -30.76 -5.43
C SER A 42 -19.24 -29.54 -5.47
N SER A 43 -18.93 -29.04 -6.65
CA SER A 43 -18.02 -27.89 -6.83
C SER A 43 -18.54 -26.62 -6.15
N ASN A 44 -19.85 -26.37 -6.17
CA ASN A 44 -20.44 -25.13 -5.65
C ASN A 44 -21.35 -25.34 -4.41
N ILE A 45 -21.61 -26.59 -4.02
CA ILE A 45 -22.50 -26.95 -2.91
C ILE A 45 -21.88 -28.11 -2.13
N GLN A 46 -21.73 -27.96 -0.82
CA GLN A 46 -21.36 -29.05 0.09
C GLN A 46 -22.42 -29.16 1.17
N LEU A 47 -23.06 -30.33 1.24
CA LEU A 47 -24.07 -30.66 2.24
C LEU A 47 -23.47 -31.70 3.18
N GLN A 48 -23.45 -31.39 4.47
CA GLN A 48 -22.95 -32.25 5.52
C GLN A 48 -24.07 -32.55 6.52
N ILE A 49 -24.06 -33.76 7.09
CA ILE A 49 -25.13 -34.23 7.97
C ILE A 49 -24.53 -34.78 9.26
N CYS A 50 -25.19 -34.47 10.37
CA CYS A 50 -24.98 -35.10 11.68
C CYS A 50 -26.27 -35.77 12.12
N ARG A 51 -26.17 -37.00 12.62
CA ARG A 51 -27.29 -37.72 13.24
C ARG A 51 -27.01 -37.98 14.70
N SER A 52 -28.04 -37.82 15.53
CA SER A 52 -28.09 -38.29 16.92
C SER A 52 -26.86 -37.89 17.75
N GLY A 53 -26.85 -36.65 18.23
CA GLY A 53 -25.83 -36.14 19.16
C GLY A 53 -26.24 -34.78 19.73
N SER A 54 -25.64 -34.39 20.86
CA SER A 54 -25.82 -33.05 21.44
C SER A 54 -25.01 -31.98 20.69
N THR A 55 -23.92 -32.38 20.04
CA THR A 55 -23.03 -31.49 19.28
C THR A 55 -22.76 -32.05 17.88
N CYS A 56 -22.89 -31.20 16.87
CA CYS A 56 -22.55 -31.49 15.48
C CYS A 56 -21.33 -30.68 15.08
N ASN A 57 -20.25 -31.36 14.70
CA ASN A 57 -19.05 -30.72 14.15
C ASN A 57 -18.82 -31.23 12.72
N ARG A 58 -18.94 -30.32 11.75
CA ARG A 58 -18.79 -30.59 10.32
C ARG A 58 -18.10 -29.43 9.62
N THR A 59 -17.43 -29.74 8.52
CA THR A 59 -16.69 -28.74 7.75
C THR A 59 -17.32 -28.61 6.36
N VAL A 60 -17.57 -27.37 5.92
CA VAL A 60 -18.05 -27.06 4.57
C VAL A 60 -17.15 -25.99 3.95
N PHE A 61 -16.50 -26.31 2.83
CA PHE A 61 -15.57 -25.42 2.12
C PHE A 61 -14.53 -24.73 3.04
N ASN A 62 -13.92 -25.49 3.96
CA ASN A 62 -12.96 -25.01 4.97
C ASN A 62 -13.54 -24.05 6.02
N VAL A 63 -14.87 -24.03 6.18
CA VAL A 63 -15.54 -23.41 7.32
C VAL A 63 -15.95 -24.51 8.28
N ASP A 64 -15.38 -24.50 9.48
CA ASP A 64 -15.77 -25.46 10.53
C ASP A 64 -17.05 -24.96 11.18
N VAL A 65 -18.05 -25.83 11.26
CA VAL A 65 -19.37 -25.56 11.79
C VAL A 65 -19.59 -26.44 13.01
N GLU A 66 -19.62 -25.80 14.16
CA GLU A 66 -19.94 -26.42 15.44
C GLU A 66 -21.34 -25.96 15.85
N LEU A 67 -22.26 -26.92 16.01
CA LEU A 67 -23.63 -26.65 16.36
C LEU A 67 -24.00 -27.45 17.61
N ASN A 68 -24.44 -26.74 18.65
CA ASN A 68 -24.90 -27.37 19.89
C ASN A 68 -26.43 -27.35 19.92
N ALA A 69 -27.04 -28.49 19.57
CA ALA A 69 -28.49 -28.66 19.59
C ALA A 69 -28.86 -30.12 19.92
N THR A 70 -29.86 -30.29 20.77
CA THR A 70 -30.47 -31.61 21.03
C THR A 70 -31.49 -31.93 19.94
N ALA A 71 -30.99 -32.47 18.84
CA ALA A 71 -31.79 -32.76 17.65
C ALA A 71 -31.49 -34.13 17.03
N ASP A 72 -32.49 -34.69 16.37
CA ASP A 72 -32.39 -35.99 15.70
C ASP A 72 -31.42 -35.91 14.52
N MET A 73 -31.46 -34.79 13.79
CA MET A 73 -30.62 -34.55 12.63
C MET A 73 -30.31 -33.06 12.44
N VAL A 74 -29.04 -32.77 12.14
CA VAL A 74 -28.55 -31.46 11.74
C VAL A 74 -28.02 -31.57 10.31
N LYS A 75 -28.45 -30.66 9.44
CA LYS A 75 -28.00 -30.55 8.06
C LYS A 75 -27.35 -29.20 7.86
N THR A 76 -26.10 -29.19 7.42
CA THR A 76 -25.32 -27.97 7.17
C THR A 76 -24.96 -27.93 5.70
N VAL A 77 -25.29 -26.84 5.03
CA VAL A 77 -24.97 -26.61 3.62
C VAL A 77 -24.06 -25.41 3.47
N GLY A 78 -22.95 -25.58 2.75
CA GLY A 78 -22.10 -24.51 2.26
C GLY A 78 -22.40 -24.25 0.78
N LEU A 79 -22.54 -22.98 0.42
CA LEU A 79 -22.81 -22.49 -0.94
C LEU A 79 -21.67 -21.56 -1.37
N GLN A 80 -20.89 -21.99 -2.36
CA GLN A 80 -19.78 -21.20 -2.88
C GLN A 80 -20.25 -20.21 -3.96
N SER A 81 -19.57 -19.06 -4.06
CA SER A 81 -19.87 -17.95 -4.96
C SER A 81 -21.28 -17.37 -4.89
N LEU A 82 -21.97 -17.54 -3.74
CA LEU A 82 -23.31 -17.00 -3.53
C LEU A 82 -23.29 -15.68 -2.76
N ALA A 83 -22.43 -15.57 -1.74
CA ALA A 83 -22.35 -14.38 -0.89
C ALA A 83 -21.99 -13.10 -1.68
N ASN A 84 -21.14 -13.24 -2.71
CA ASN A 84 -20.75 -12.12 -3.59
C ASN A 84 -21.84 -11.69 -4.58
N ARG A 85 -22.93 -12.45 -4.73
CA ARG A 85 -24.06 -12.17 -5.63
C ARG A 85 -25.31 -11.65 -4.91
N LEU A 86 -25.35 -11.76 -3.57
CA LEU A 86 -26.43 -11.20 -2.77
C LEU A 86 -26.30 -9.66 -2.66
N PRO A 87 -27.41 -8.92 -2.53
CA PRO A 87 -27.39 -7.48 -2.30
C PRO A 87 -26.51 -7.11 -1.11
N LYS A 88 -25.70 -6.05 -1.24
CA LYS A 88 -24.81 -5.56 -0.18
C LYS A 88 -25.44 -4.45 0.67
N LEU A 89 -26.77 -4.36 0.73
CA LEU A 89 -27.46 -3.31 1.50
C LEU A 89 -27.00 -3.34 2.97
N GLY A 90 -26.54 -2.19 3.47
CA GLY A 90 -25.97 -2.04 4.82
C GLY A 90 -24.45 -2.26 4.91
N TYR A 91 -23.81 -2.85 3.89
CA TYR A 91 -22.38 -3.20 3.89
C TYR A 91 -21.72 -2.96 2.52
N GLU A 92 -22.01 -1.82 1.88
CA GLU A 92 -21.55 -1.49 0.52
C GLU A 92 -20.02 -1.48 0.35
N HIS A 93 -19.28 -1.28 1.43
CA HIS A 93 -17.81 -1.23 1.44
C HIS A 93 -17.14 -2.52 1.91
N ALA A 94 -17.92 -3.58 2.19
CA ALA A 94 -17.41 -4.85 2.66
C ALA A 94 -17.17 -5.86 1.53
N SER A 95 -16.16 -6.70 1.73
CA SER A 95 -15.88 -7.88 0.93
C SER A 95 -16.58 -9.08 1.54
N PHE A 96 -17.21 -9.89 0.71
CA PHE A 96 -17.79 -11.15 1.15
C PHE A 96 -16.77 -12.26 0.81
N PRO A 97 -16.35 -13.09 1.78
CA PRO A 97 -15.84 -14.40 1.45
C PRO A 97 -16.93 -15.10 0.64
N SER A 98 -16.55 -15.82 -0.42
CA SER A 98 -17.50 -16.34 -1.40
C SER A 98 -18.45 -17.43 -0.87
N ILE A 99 -18.57 -17.64 0.44
CA ILE A 99 -19.25 -18.80 1.03
C ILE A 99 -20.41 -18.34 1.92
N VAL A 100 -21.60 -18.89 1.66
CA VAL A 100 -22.76 -18.82 2.57
C VAL A 100 -22.93 -20.18 3.23
N VAL A 101 -23.04 -20.22 4.55
CA VAL A 101 -23.28 -21.43 5.34
C VAL A 101 -24.69 -21.37 5.95
N SER A 102 -25.55 -22.33 5.62
CA SER A 102 -26.88 -22.46 6.24
C SER A 102 -26.98 -23.78 6.98
N SER A 103 -27.56 -23.76 8.18
CA SER A 103 -27.79 -24.98 8.97
C SER A 103 -29.26 -25.11 9.34
N THR A 104 -29.79 -26.32 9.20
CA THR A 104 -31.16 -26.67 9.55
C THR A 104 -31.18 -27.84 10.51
N VAL A 105 -32.13 -27.81 11.44
CA VAL A 105 -32.24 -28.77 12.54
C VAL A 105 -33.64 -29.38 12.50
N GLU A 106 -33.73 -30.71 12.61
CA GLU A 106 -34.99 -31.46 12.65
C GLU A 106 -35.31 -31.92 14.08
N ASN A 107 -36.58 -31.77 14.51
CA ASN A 107 -37.08 -32.12 15.84
C ASN A 107 -36.29 -31.48 17.00
N ASN A 108 -36.00 -30.19 16.91
CA ASN A 108 -35.31 -29.48 17.99
C ASN A 108 -36.21 -29.35 19.24
N THR A 109 -35.69 -29.78 20.39
CA THR A 109 -36.36 -29.71 21.69
C THR A 109 -35.99 -28.46 22.49
N GLN A 110 -34.97 -27.69 22.06
CA GLN A 110 -34.52 -26.45 22.68
C GLN A 110 -35.08 -25.21 21.96
N SER A 111 -35.44 -24.17 22.71
CA SER A 111 -35.96 -22.90 22.17
C SER A 111 -34.90 -22.00 21.55
N SER A 112 -33.62 -22.22 21.84
CA SER A 112 -32.48 -21.47 21.28
C SER A 112 -31.38 -22.44 20.84
N VAL A 113 -30.71 -22.12 19.74
CA VAL A 113 -29.61 -22.91 19.17
C VAL A 113 -28.40 -22.00 19.06
N ASN A 114 -27.25 -22.46 19.53
CA ASN A 114 -25.99 -21.75 19.36
C ASN A 114 -25.17 -22.42 18.25
N ILE A 115 -24.80 -21.65 17.23
CA ILE A 115 -23.95 -22.09 16.13
C ILE A 115 -22.66 -21.29 16.15
N LYS A 116 -21.54 -22.00 16.05
CA LYS A 116 -20.19 -21.46 15.99
C LYS A 116 -19.56 -21.83 14.66
N LEU A 117 -19.10 -20.82 13.94
CA LEU A 117 -18.52 -20.95 12.61
C LEU A 117 -17.07 -20.47 12.66
N ALA A 118 -16.13 -21.29 12.22
CA ALA A 118 -14.72 -20.91 12.12
C ALA A 118 -14.35 -20.63 10.67
N PHE A 119 -14.02 -19.39 10.37
CA PHE A 119 -13.53 -18.97 9.06
C PHE A 119 -12.01 -18.75 9.09
N PRO A 120 -11.31 -18.99 7.97
CA PRO A 120 -9.92 -18.58 7.84
C PRO A 120 -9.80 -17.05 7.95
N ASN A 121 -8.94 -16.58 8.85
CA ASN A 121 -8.71 -15.16 9.10
C ASN A 121 -7.62 -14.62 8.19
N GLU A 122 -7.95 -13.67 7.32
CA GLU A 122 -6.94 -12.87 6.61
C GLU A 122 -6.48 -11.72 7.51
N GLN A 123 -5.19 -11.70 7.85
CA GLN A 123 -4.61 -10.70 8.74
C GLN A 123 -4.80 -9.28 8.18
N GLY A 124 -5.25 -8.36 9.04
CA GLY A 124 -5.34 -6.93 8.71
C GLY A 124 -6.72 -6.43 8.28
N SER A 125 -7.78 -7.24 8.33
CA SER A 125 -9.16 -6.81 8.04
C SER A 125 -10.04 -6.86 9.29
N THR A 126 -11.03 -5.96 9.37
CA THR A 126 -12.07 -6.01 10.40
C THR A 126 -13.15 -7.00 9.98
N MET A 127 -13.35 -8.05 10.77
CA MET A 127 -14.35 -9.08 10.50
C MET A 127 -15.64 -8.77 11.24
N THR A 128 -16.77 -8.95 10.56
CA THR A 128 -18.09 -8.87 11.16
C THR A 128 -18.88 -10.11 10.79
N CYS A 129 -19.55 -10.70 11.75
CA CYS A 129 -20.40 -11.87 11.55
C CYS A 129 -21.79 -11.39 11.17
N VAL A 130 -22.30 -11.84 10.02
CA VAL A 130 -23.64 -11.46 9.57
C VAL A 130 -24.43 -12.65 9.08
N PHE A 131 -25.73 -12.47 9.02
CA PHE A 131 -26.66 -13.42 8.43
C PHE A 131 -27.56 -12.71 7.42
N TRP A 132 -28.10 -13.49 6.49
CA TRP A 132 -29.05 -13.00 5.51
C TRP A 132 -30.46 -12.96 6.11
N ASN A 133 -30.99 -11.74 6.34
CA ASN A 133 -32.35 -11.56 6.79
C ASN A 133 -33.30 -11.61 5.58
N VAL A 134 -34.05 -12.71 5.47
CA VAL A 134 -34.99 -12.95 4.35
C VAL A 134 -36.16 -11.94 4.36
N THR A 135 -36.62 -11.52 5.54
CA THR A 135 -37.76 -10.59 5.69
C THR A 135 -37.41 -9.18 5.21
N GLU A 136 -36.21 -8.73 5.55
CA GLU A 136 -35.73 -7.38 5.24
C GLU A 136 -34.87 -7.34 3.96
N GLN A 137 -34.62 -8.50 3.34
CA GLN A 137 -33.74 -8.68 2.17
C GLN A 137 -32.39 -7.97 2.31
N ARG A 138 -31.80 -8.02 3.51
CA ARG A 138 -30.52 -7.38 3.84
C ARG A 138 -29.67 -8.25 4.77
N TRP A 139 -28.37 -7.97 4.81
CA TRP A 139 -27.49 -8.55 5.83
C TRP A 139 -27.73 -7.88 7.18
N SER A 140 -27.69 -8.66 8.25
CA SER A 140 -27.83 -8.19 9.64
C SER A 140 -26.82 -8.89 10.54
N ASP A 141 -26.34 -8.20 11.57
CA ASP A 141 -25.46 -8.70 12.62
C ASP A 141 -26.23 -9.08 13.91
N GLU A 142 -27.55 -8.89 13.93
CA GLU A 142 -28.38 -9.17 15.11
C GLU A 142 -28.27 -10.63 15.58
N GLY A 143 -27.89 -10.81 16.84
CA GLY A 143 -27.73 -12.13 17.45
C GLY A 143 -26.50 -12.90 17.01
N CYS A 144 -25.56 -12.26 16.29
CA CYS A 144 -24.26 -12.80 15.90
C CYS A 144 -23.12 -11.97 16.50
N GLU A 145 -22.16 -12.63 17.14
CA GLU A 145 -20.98 -12.00 17.71
C GLU A 145 -19.69 -12.54 17.08
N PHE A 146 -18.76 -11.63 16.80
CA PHE A 146 -17.41 -11.99 16.38
C PHE A 146 -16.53 -12.30 17.59
N VAL A 147 -15.94 -13.49 17.59
CA VAL A 147 -15.02 -13.95 18.63
C VAL A 147 -13.65 -14.21 18.00
N LYS A 148 -12.61 -13.54 18.54
CA LYS A 148 -11.25 -13.72 18.07
C LYS A 148 -10.72 -15.10 18.49
N GLY A 149 -10.33 -15.90 17.50
CA GLY A 149 -9.79 -17.24 17.70
C GLY A 149 -8.30 -17.30 17.99
N PRO A 150 -7.79 -18.43 18.54
CA PRO A 150 -6.36 -18.73 18.49
C PRO A 150 -5.87 -18.89 17.04
N GLY A 151 -4.71 -18.30 16.73
CA GLY A 151 -4.07 -18.41 15.42
C GLY A 151 -4.70 -17.54 14.33
N ASN A 152 -4.79 -18.08 13.10
CA ASN A 152 -5.39 -17.43 11.92
C ASN A 152 -6.86 -17.84 11.73
N LEU A 153 -7.63 -17.97 12.81
CA LEU A 153 -9.06 -18.34 12.75
C LEU A 153 -9.94 -17.23 13.31
N ALA A 154 -11.04 -16.97 12.63
CA ALA A 154 -12.08 -16.02 12.99
C ALA A 154 -13.35 -16.80 13.36
N TYR A 155 -13.86 -16.64 14.58
CA TYR A 155 -15.08 -17.33 15.01
C TYR A 155 -16.29 -16.40 14.94
N CYS A 156 -17.39 -16.90 14.41
CA CYS A 156 -18.70 -16.27 14.50
C CYS A 156 -19.62 -17.14 15.35
N GLU A 157 -20.14 -16.59 16.44
CA GLU A 157 -21.10 -17.25 17.32
C GLU A 157 -22.46 -16.58 17.15
N CYS A 158 -23.48 -17.34 16.73
CA CYS A 158 -24.82 -16.83 16.50
C CYS A 158 -25.87 -17.64 17.28
N ASN A 159 -26.92 -16.95 17.75
CA ASN A 159 -27.97 -17.56 18.59
C ASN A 159 -29.22 -18.03 17.82
N HIS A 160 -29.14 -18.10 16.49
CA HIS A 160 -30.22 -18.52 15.61
C HIS A 160 -29.72 -19.44 14.49
N LEU A 161 -30.66 -19.94 13.68
CA LEU A 161 -30.41 -20.86 12.55
C LEU A 161 -30.87 -20.19 11.26
N THR A 162 -30.01 -19.37 10.66
CA THR A 162 -30.26 -18.69 9.39
C THR A 162 -29.10 -18.95 8.42
N SER A 163 -29.18 -18.43 7.19
CA SER A 163 -28.05 -18.43 6.27
C SER A 163 -26.99 -17.42 6.72
N PHE A 164 -25.83 -17.91 7.13
CA PHE A 164 -24.71 -17.13 7.64
C PHE A 164 -23.64 -16.88 6.58
N SER A 165 -22.99 -15.73 6.65
CA SER A 165 -21.73 -15.46 5.95
C SER A 165 -20.87 -14.61 6.86
N MET A 166 -19.56 -14.83 6.87
CA MET A 166 -18.66 -13.82 7.43
C MET A 166 -18.63 -12.63 6.47
N LEU A 167 -18.56 -11.40 6.98
CA LEU A 167 -18.29 -10.20 6.21
C LEU A 167 -16.89 -9.72 6.55
N MET A 168 -16.05 -9.57 5.54
CA MET A 168 -14.71 -9.03 5.70
C MET A 168 -14.77 -7.55 5.29
N SER A 169 -14.75 -6.63 6.23
CA SER A 169 -14.65 -5.22 5.88
C SER A 169 -13.24 -4.95 5.33
N LYS A 170 -13.16 -4.33 4.15
CA LYS A 170 -11.89 -3.95 3.51
C LYS A 170 -11.16 -2.81 4.24
N HIS A 171 -11.72 -2.33 5.36
CA HIS A 171 -11.04 -1.33 6.17
C HIS A 171 -10.03 -2.06 7.05
N ALA A 172 -8.77 -1.92 6.64
CA ALA A 172 -7.65 -2.02 7.55
C ALA A 172 -7.99 -1.27 8.83
N VAL A 173 -7.63 -1.82 9.98
CA VAL A 173 -7.67 -1.07 11.24
C VAL A 173 -6.78 0.16 11.01
N SER A 174 -7.38 1.30 10.63
CA SER A 174 -6.70 2.58 10.62
C SER A 174 -6.29 2.77 12.06
N MET A 175 -4.99 2.65 12.32
CA MET A 175 -4.43 3.10 13.57
C MET A 175 -4.38 4.63 13.43
N PRO A 176 -5.31 5.39 14.04
CA PRO A 176 -5.37 6.84 13.86
C PRO A 176 -4.05 7.53 14.23
N PHE A 177 -3.25 6.86 15.07
CA PHE A 177 -1.91 7.28 15.43
C PHE A 177 -0.93 7.38 14.24
N LEU A 178 -1.00 6.47 13.26
CA LEU A 178 -0.10 6.48 12.10
C LEU A 178 -0.43 7.61 11.11
N ASP A 179 -1.71 7.85 10.87
CA ASP A 179 -2.18 8.94 10.01
C ASP A 179 -1.84 10.30 10.62
N GLN A 180 -2.07 10.46 11.93
CA GLN A 180 -1.72 11.67 12.67
C GLN A 180 -0.21 11.92 12.66
N LEU A 181 0.61 10.87 12.83
CA LEU A 181 2.07 10.99 12.76
C LEU A 181 2.54 11.39 11.36
N THR A 182 1.90 10.87 10.31
CA THR A 182 2.20 11.19 8.92
C THR A 182 1.89 12.64 8.61
N TYR A 183 0.73 13.16 9.03
CA TYR A 183 0.36 14.57 8.82
C TYR A 183 1.26 15.55 9.58
N ILE A 184 1.62 15.24 10.83
CA ILE A 184 2.57 16.06 11.60
C ILE A 184 3.95 16.04 10.93
N GLY A 185 4.42 14.86 10.49
CA GLY A 185 5.68 14.72 9.77
C GLY A 185 5.70 15.52 8.47
N LEU A 186 4.61 15.47 7.70
CA LEU A 186 4.46 16.20 6.44
C LEU A 186 4.41 17.72 6.66
N GLY A 187 3.70 18.19 7.68
CA GLY A 187 3.67 19.62 8.03
C GLY A 187 5.05 20.15 8.41
N VAL A 188 5.81 19.40 9.21
CA VAL A 188 7.20 19.75 9.55
C VAL A 188 8.10 19.74 8.30
N SER A 189 7.94 18.76 7.41
CA SER A 189 8.65 18.68 6.12
C SER A 189 8.43 19.96 5.30
N ILE A 190 7.17 20.33 5.06
CA ILE A 190 6.76 21.52 4.29
C ILE A 190 7.38 22.79 4.88
N CYS A 191 7.25 23.01 6.20
CA CYS A 191 7.85 24.17 6.86
C CYS A 191 9.37 24.23 6.68
N SER A 192 10.05 23.08 6.82
CA SER A 192 11.51 23.02 6.66
C SER A 192 11.96 23.28 5.22
N LEU A 193 11.21 22.79 4.23
CA LEU A 193 11.48 23.02 2.80
C LEU A 193 11.29 24.48 2.41
N ILE A 194 10.27 25.15 2.94
CA ILE A 194 10.04 26.59 2.72
C ILE A 194 11.23 27.38 3.28
N VAL A 195 11.64 27.10 4.51
CA VAL A 195 12.81 27.75 5.12
C VAL A 195 14.08 27.49 4.31
N TYR A 196 14.29 26.25 3.85
CA TYR A 196 15.41 25.88 3.00
C TYR A 196 15.47 26.72 1.71
N ILE A 197 14.35 26.80 0.98
CA ILE A 197 14.26 27.56 -0.28
C ILE A 197 14.55 29.04 -0.03
N ILE A 198 14.02 29.62 1.06
CA ILE A 198 14.29 31.01 1.43
C ILE A 198 15.79 31.22 1.68
N ILE A 199 16.43 30.35 2.46
CA ILE A 199 17.87 30.46 2.77
C ILE A 199 18.70 30.37 1.48
N GLU A 200 18.45 29.38 0.64
CA GLU A 200 19.17 29.20 -0.63
C GLU A 200 19.03 30.43 -1.55
N CYS A 201 17.83 31.03 -1.62
CA CYS A 201 17.60 32.26 -2.38
C CYS A 201 18.37 33.46 -1.80
N LEU A 202 18.40 33.62 -0.48
CA LEU A 202 19.10 34.73 0.18
C LEU A 202 20.62 34.64 0.04
N VAL A 203 21.17 33.43 0.16
CA VAL A 203 22.63 33.20 0.15
C VAL A 203 23.14 32.87 -1.26
N TRP A 204 22.27 32.88 -2.28
CA TRP A 204 22.58 32.54 -3.66
C TRP A 204 23.82 33.26 -4.19
N SER A 205 23.85 34.60 -4.09
CA SER A 205 24.95 35.43 -4.58
C SER A 205 26.29 35.12 -3.90
N THR A 206 26.25 34.69 -2.64
CA THR A 206 27.45 34.42 -1.84
C THR A 206 28.02 33.02 -2.08
N VAL A 207 27.19 32.01 -2.34
CA VAL A 207 27.63 30.60 -2.49
C VAL A 207 27.84 30.20 -3.95
N VAL A 208 27.12 30.84 -4.88
CA VAL A 208 27.20 30.53 -6.32
C VAL A 208 28.38 31.27 -6.97
N LYS A 209 29.60 30.86 -6.61
CA LYS A 209 30.85 31.42 -7.14
C LYS A 209 31.38 30.71 -8.39
N SER A 210 30.94 29.48 -8.66
CA SER A 210 31.44 28.64 -9.75
C SER A 210 30.30 28.11 -10.62
N ASN A 211 30.61 27.74 -11.87
CA ASN A 211 29.64 27.14 -12.79
C ASN A 211 29.03 25.85 -12.23
N LEU A 212 29.84 25.07 -11.52
CA LEU A 212 29.44 23.83 -10.87
C LEU A 212 28.53 24.10 -9.67
N SER A 213 28.93 25.01 -8.77
CA SER A 213 28.10 25.35 -7.62
C SER A 213 26.76 25.91 -8.08
N HIS A 214 26.72 26.68 -9.17
CA HIS A 214 25.47 27.13 -9.78
C HIS A 214 24.55 25.97 -10.15
N PHE A 215 25.03 24.96 -10.88
CA PHE A 215 24.19 23.80 -11.23
C PHE A 215 23.75 23.04 -9.99
N ARG A 216 24.66 22.79 -9.04
CA ARG A 216 24.36 22.09 -7.78
C ARG A 216 23.23 22.77 -7.00
N HIS A 217 23.35 24.07 -6.76
CA HIS A 217 22.34 24.85 -6.04
C HIS A 217 21.03 24.95 -6.84
N THR A 218 21.10 25.06 -8.17
CA THR A 218 19.91 25.02 -9.03
C THR A 218 19.20 23.67 -8.89
N ALA A 219 19.91 22.55 -8.99
CA ALA A 219 19.32 21.22 -8.87
C ALA A 219 18.70 21.01 -7.49
N LEU A 220 19.40 21.38 -6.41
CA LEU A 220 18.87 21.29 -5.05
C LEU A 220 17.61 22.15 -4.84
N LEU A 221 17.56 23.37 -5.38
CA LEU A 221 16.35 24.19 -5.37
C LEU A 221 15.19 23.52 -6.10
N ASN A 222 15.43 22.95 -7.29
CA ASN A 222 14.38 22.27 -8.06
C ASN A 222 13.90 20.99 -7.36
N ILE A 223 14.80 20.21 -6.74
CA ILE A 223 14.46 19.04 -5.90
C ILE A 223 13.55 19.46 -4.76
N SER A 224 13.93 20.49 -4.00
CA SER A 224 13.16 20.97 -2.85
C SER A 224 11.83 21.60 -3.26
N LEU A 225 11.78 22.32 -4.38
CA LEU A 225 10.54 22.89 -4.91
C LEU A 225 9.57 21.80 -5.38
N CYS A 226 10.05 20.81 -6.13
CA CYS A 226 9.22 19.69 -6.56
C CYS A 226 8.72 18.89 -5.36
N LEU A 227 9.57 18.62 -4.37
CA LEU A 227 9.16 17.92 -3.16
C LEU A 227 8.13 18.73 -2.35
N LEU A 228 8.30 20.05 -2.22
CA LEU A 228 7.34 20.92 -1.56
C LEU A 228 5.96 20.86 -2.23
N LEU A 229 5.91 20.98 -3.56
CA LEU A 229 4.66 20.93 -4.32
C LEU A 229 4.00 19.54 -4.22
N ALA A 230 4.79 18.47 -4.23
CA ALA A 230 4.31 17.11 -4.01
C ALA A 230 3.73 16.91 -2.61
N ASP A 231 4.42 17.38 -1.57
CA ASP A 231 3.99 17.32 -0.17
C ASP A 231 2.71 18.13 0.06
N CYS A 232 2.63 19.35 -0.49
CA CYS A 232 1.40 20.15 -0.46
C CYS A 232 0.24 19.46 -1.16
N SER A 233 0.49 18.84 -2.31
CA SER A 233 -0.55 18.11 -3.06
C SER A 233 -1.02 16.85 -2.31
N PHE A 234 -0.10 16.16 -1.64
CA PHE A 234 -0.40 15.03 -0.78
C PHE A 234 -1.24 15.45 0.42
N LEU A 235 -0.85 16.53 1.11
CA LEU A 235 -1.60 17.10 2.22
C LEU A 235 -3.00 17.55 1.79
N ALA A 236 -3.13 18.20 0.63
CA ALA A 236 -4.43 18.60 0.09
C ALA A 236 -5.36 17.41 -0.15
N SER A 237 -4.81 16.26 -0.53
CA SER A 237 -5.60 15.04 -0.76
C SER A 237 -6.03 14.33 0.52
N ALA A 238 -5.45 14.70 1.67
CA ALA A 238 -5.81 14.14 2.96
C ALA A 238 -7.17 14.62 3.49
N PHE A 239 -7.76 15.65 2.85
CA PHE A 239 -9.02 16.26 3.26
C PHE A 239 -10.15 15.96 2.25
N PRO A 240 -10.57 14.70 2.06
CA PRO A 240 -11.49 14.29 0.99
C PRO A 240 -12.85 14.99 1.02
N SER A 241 -13.26 15.54 2.17
CA SER A 241 -14.51 16.31 2.33
C SER A 241 -14.57 17.60 1.50
N VAL A 242 -13.45 18.08 0.95
CA VAL A 242 -13.40 19.31 0.14
C VAL A 242 -12.98 19.07 -1.32
N LEU A 243 -12.82 17.81 -1.77
CA LEU A 243 -12.35 17.51 -3.12
C LEU A 243 -13.47 17.13 -4.08
N ASN A 244 -13.47 17.79 -5.24
CA ASN A 244 -14.21 17.37 -6.42
C ASN A 244 -13.38 16.35 -7.23
N GLU A 245 -14.01 15.56 -8.11
CA GLU A 245 -13.32 14.57 -8.96
C GLU A 245 -12.19 15.20 -9.80
N THR A 246 -12.44 16.37 -10.38
CA THR A 246 -11.43 17.10 -11.17
C THR A 246 -10.24 17.53 -10.30
N LEU A 247 -10.47 17.95 -9.06
CA LEU A 247 -9.39 18.34 -8.15
C LEU A 247 -8.56 17.13 -7.73
N CYS A 248 -9.21 16.00 -7.48
CA CYS A 248 -8.55 14.74 -7.21
C CYS A 248 -7.61 14.34 -8.36
N LEU A 249 -8.09 14.41 -9.62
CA LEU A 249 -7.27 14.15 -10.80
C LEU A 249 -6.07 15.11 -10.90
N VAL A 250 -6.31 16.42 -10.73
CA VAL A 250 -5.23 17.43 -10.78
C VAL A 250 -4.17 17.14 -9.71
N LEU A 251 -4.57 16.79 -8.49
CA LEU A 251 -3.63 16.45 -7.42
C LEU A 251 -2.87 15.15 -7.71
N VAL A 252 -3.51 14.15 -8.31
CA VAL A 252 -2.82 12.90 -8.71
C VAL A 252 -1.75 13.21 -9.75
N VAL A 253 -2.11 13.94 -10.81
CA VAL A 253 -1.18 14.31 -11.88
C VAL A 253 -0.04 15.16 -11.32
N ALA A 254 -0.35 16.14 -10.48
CA ALA A 254 0.64 16.99 -9.82
C ALA A 254 1.63 16.16 -9.00
N LYS A 255 1.13 15.29 -8.11
CA LYS A 255 2.01 14.43 -7.30
C LYS A 255 2.87 13.51 -8.16
N HIS A 256 2.27 12.83 -9.13
CA HIS A 256 2.99 11.92 -10.03
C HIS A 256 4.13 12.66 -10.75
N TYR A 257 3.84 13.84 -11.31
CA TYR A 257 4.82 14.67 -11.97
C TYR A 257 5.92 15.19 -11.03
N PHE A 258 5.55 15.81 -9.91
CA PHE A 258 6.51 16.46 -9.03
C PHE A 258 7.43 15.47 -8.31
N PHE A 259 6.92 14.33 -7.87
CA PHE A 259 7.80 13.29 -7.32
C PHE A 259 8.76 12.78 -8.39
N LEU A 260 8.28 12.53 -9.61
CA LEU A 260 9.13 12.03 -10.68
C LEU A 260 10.20 13.06 -11.08
N ALA A 261 9.83 14.33 -11.23
CA ALA A 261 10.76 15.43 -11.49
C ALA A 261 11.83 15.56 -10.39
N MET A 262 11.44 15.42 -9.12
CA MET A 262 12.37 15.39 -7.99
C MET A 262 13.41 14.27 -8.15
N PHE A 263 13.00 13.05 -8.53
CA PHE A 263 13.92 11.94 -8.81
C PHE A 263 14.83 12.21 -10.01
N PHE A 264 14.32 12.76 -11.12
CA PHE A 264 15.16 13.09 -12.27
C PHE A 264 16.17 14.20 -11.96
N TRP A 265 15.82 15.19 -11.14
CA TRP A 265 16.79 16.18 -10.66
C TRP A 265 17.83 15.58 -9.71
N MET A 266 17.46 14.62 -8.86
CA MET A 266 18.43 13.86 -8.06
C MET A 266 19.39 13.05 -8.96
N LEU A 267 18.89 12.44 -10.05
CA LEU A 267 19.73 11.76 -11.05
C LEU A 267 20.71 12.74 -11.70
N CYS A 268 20.24 13.90 -12.16
CA CYS A 268 21.08 14.94 -12.74
C CYS A 268 22.20 15.38 -11.78
N LEU A 269 21.86 15.59 -10.51
CA LEU A 269 22.81 15.95 -9.46
C LEU A 269 23.86 14.84 -9.24
N SER A 270 23.40 13.59 -9.19
CA SER A 270 24.23 12.40 -9.00
C SER A 270 25.23 12.18 -10.14
N VAL A 271 24.75 12.22 -11.39
CA VAL A 271 25.60 12.07 -12.58
C VAL A 271 26.60 13.22 -12.70
N MET A 272 26.19 14.45 -12.38
CA MET A 272 27.10 15.60 -12.39
C MET A 272 28.25 15.42 -11.39
N LEU A 273 27.98 14.96 -10.17
CA LEU A 273 29.01 14.73 -9.16
C LEU A 273 30.02 13.67 -9.60
N VAL A 274 29.55 12.55 -10.15
CA VAL A 274 30.43 11.48 -10.67
C VAL A 274 31.26 11.97 -11.86
N HIS A 275 30.64 12.68 -12.81
CA HIS A 275 31.35 13.22 -13.96
C HIS A 275 32.49 14.15 -13.53
N GLN A 276 32.25 15.02 -12.55
CA GLN A 276 33.28 15.93 -12.06
C GLN A 276 34.45 15.20 -11.37
N LEU A 277 34.15 14.15 -10.60
CA LEU A 277 35.18 13.36 -9.90
C LEU A 277 36.08 12.57 -10.85
N ILE A 278 35.53 12.07 -11.97
CA ILE A 278 36.27 11.27 -12.95
C ILE A 278 36.95 12.15 -13.99
N PHE A 279 36.24 13.16 -14.52
CA PHE A 279 36.69 13.99 -15.64
C PHE A 279 37.08 15.40 -15.19
N VAL A 280 38.06 15.51 -14.29
CA VAL A 280 38.56 16.78 -13.75
C VAL A 280 39.00 17.76 -14.86
N PHE A 281 39.44 17.25 -16.02
CA PHE A 281 39.95 18.05 -17.14
C PHE A 281 38.95 18.26 -18.28
N SER A 282 37.78 17.61 -18.28
CA SER A 282 36.76 17.77 -19.32
C SER A 282 35.71 18.79 -18.90
N HIS A 283 35.96 20.06 -19.21
CA HIS A 283 35.03 21.14 -18.92
C HIS A 283 33.92 21.21 -19.97
N ILE A 284 32.79 20.54 -19.71
CA ILE A 284 31.54 20.81 -20.43
C ILE A 284 31.05 22.22 -20.03
N GLY A 285 30.67 23.03 -21.03
CA GLY A 285 30.28 24.43 -20.80
C GLY A 285 29.03 24.58 -19.91
N LYS A 286 28.99 25.64 -19.08
CA LYS A 286 27.89 25.97 -18.15
C LYS A 286 26.50 25.85 -18.79
N LYS A 287 26.35 26.39 -20.01
CA LYS A 287 25.08 26.37 -20.74
C LYS A 287 24.63 24.95 -21.10
N ALA A 288 25.56 24.08 -21.49
CA ALA A 288 25.26 22.71 -21.87
C ALA A 288 24.76 21.89 -20.68
N TYR A 289 25.41 21.97 -19.51
CA TYR A 289 24.93 21.30 -18.30
C TYR A 289 23.55 21.77 -17.87
N MET A 290 23.31 23.08 -17.88
CA MET A 290 21.98 23.59 -17.51
C MET A 290 20.91 23.13 -18.48
N ILE A 291 21.13 23.24 -19.80
CA ILE A 291 20.17 22.77 -20.81
C ILE A 291 19.90 21.27 -20.63
N LEU A 292 20.94 20.45 -20.48
CA LEU A 292 20.81 19.01 -20.27
C LEU A 292 20.03 18.70 -18.99
N GLY A 293 20.36 19.37 -17.88
CA GLY A 293 19.70 19.19 -16.59
C GLY A 293 18.22 19.57 -16.62
N PHE A 294 17.87 20.71 -17.21
CA PHE A 294 16.46 21.12 -17.37
C PHE A 294 15.70 20.19 -18.32
N THR A 295 16.35 19.70 -19.38
CA THR A 295 15.74 18.75 -20.31
C THR A 295 15.43 17.43 -19.60
N ILE A 296 16.42 16.81 -18.96
CA ILE A 296 16.22 15.54 -18.25
C ILE A 296 15.29 15.71 -17.03
N GLY A 297 15.47 16.80 -16.28
CA GLY A 297 14.76 17.07 -15.03
C GLY A 297 13.27 17.36 -15.18
N TYR A 298 12.82 17.81 -16.36
CA TYR A 298 11.41 18.18 -16.58
C TYR A 298 10.77 17.53 -17.81
N VAL A 299 11.48 17.40 -18.93
CA VAL A 299 10.91 16.82 -20.15
C VAL A 299 10.67 15.32 -19.95
N CYS A 300 11.63 14.58 -19.40
CA CYS A 300 11.46 13.14 -19.14
C CYS A 300 10.29 12.83 -18.19
N PRO A 301 10.13 13.52 -17.04
CA PRO A 301 8.93 13.35 -16.21
C PRO A 301 7.64 13.68 -16.94
N THR A 302 7.61 14.77 -17.73
CA THR A 302 6.42 15.18 -18.50
C THR A 302 5.99 14.09 -19.47
N VAL A 303 6.94 13.57 -20.25
CA VAL A 303 6.69 12.48 -21.21
C VAL A 303 6.18 11.23 -20.49
N THR A 304 6.79 10.87 -19.36
CA THR A 304 6.39 9.69 -18.58
C THR A 304 4.95 9.82 -18.09
N VAL A 305 4.60 10.95 -17.49
CA VAL A 305 3.23 11.20 -16.98
C VAL A 305 2.22 11.23 -18.13
N ALA A 306 2.55 11.91 -19.24
CA ALA A 306 1.65 12.02 -20.39
C ALA A 306 1.38 10.65 -21.03
N VAL A 307 2.43 9.86 -21.29
CA VAL A 307 2.29 8.51 -21.84
C VAL A 307 1.49 7.62 -20.90
N THR A 308 1.75 7.71 -19.59
CA THR A 308 1.00 6.93 -18.60
C THR A 308 -0.48 7.31 -18.59
N TYR A 309 -0.79 8.60 -18.56
CA TYR A 309 -2.17 9.08 -18.57
C TYR A 309 -2.91 8.61 -19.82
N VAL A 310 -2.34 8.80 -21.01
CA VAL A 310 -2.95 8.37 -22.28
C VAL A 310 -3.13 6.86 -22.34
N TYR A 311 -2.12 6.08 -21.92
CA TYR A 311 -2.19 4.63 -21.92
C TYR A 311 -3.31 4.09 -21.03
N TYR A 312 -3.46 4.62 -19.81
CA TYR A 312 -4.49 4.17 -18.88
C TYR A 312 -5.88 4.76 -19.18
N ASP A 313 -5.97 5.86 -19.92
CA ASP A 313 -7.25 6.44 -20.37
C ASP A 313 -7.81 5.72 -21.60
N GLN A 314 -6.94 5.26 -22.52
CA GLN A 314 -7.37 4.75 -23.84
C GLN A 314 -7.20 3.24 -24.04
N ALA A 315 -6.23 2.62 -23.39
CA ALA A 315 -5.77 1.26 -23.75
C ALA A 315 -5.89 0.24 -22.62
N SER A 316 -6.31 0.64 -21.42
CA SER A 316 -6.36 -0.22 -20.24
C SER A 316 -7.74 -0.15 -19.57
N ASP A 317 -8.24 -1.29 -19.10
CA ASP A 317 -9.47 -1.35 -18.28
C ASP A 317 -9.25 -0.88 -16.83
N ILE A 318 -7.99 -0.59 -16.46
CA ILE A 318 -7.60 -0.15 -15.12
C ILE A 318 -7.57 1.39 -15.11
N PRO A 319 -8.28 2.07 -14.20
CA PRO A 319 -8.28 3.52 -14.15
C PRO A 319 -6.90 4.06 -13.76
N TYR A 320 -6.49 5.20 -14.36
CA TYR A 320 -5.23 5.89 -14.04
C TYR A 320 -5.10 6.25 -12.55
N TYR A 321 -6.19 6.60 -11.89
CA TYR A 321 -6.20 7.01 -10.48
C TYR A 321 -7.39 6.45 -9.71
N SER A 322 -7.26 6.40 -8.39
CA SER A 322 -8.33 6.02 -7.47
C SER A 322 -8.98 7.26 -6.86
N SER A 323 -10.28 7.45 -7.08
CA SER A 323 -11.05 8.55 -6.49
C SER A 323 -11.12 8.50 -4.96
N LYS A 324 -10.86 7.33 -4.36
CA LYS A 324 -10.91 7.15 -2.89
C LYS A 324 -9.64 7.65 -2.20
N THR A 325 -8.48 7.47 -2.82
CA THR A 325 -7.18 7.81 -2.24
C THR A 325 -6.53 9.04 -2.90
N CYS A 326 -7.14 9.55 -3.97
CA CYS A 326 -6.57 10.59 -4.84
C CYS A 326 -5.10 10.32 -5.15
N TRP A 327 -4.82 9.07 -5.52
CA TRP A 327 -3.49 8.60 -5.92
C TRP A 327 -3.60 7.67 -7.12
N LEU A 328 -2.45 7.33 -7.73
CA LEU A 328 -2.35 6.30 -8.76
C LEU A 328 -2.96 4.98 -8.23
N THR A 329 -3.63 4.25 -9.11
CA THR A 329 -4.27 2.98 -8.79
C THR A 329 -3.21 1.93 -8.42
N TYR A 330 -3.31 1.46 -7.18
CA TYR A 330 -2.47 0.39 -6.62
C TYR A 330 -3.26 -0.93 -6.61
N GLN A 331 -2.72 -1.96 -7.26
CA GLN A 331 -3.27 -3.31 -7.22
C GLN A 331 -2.21 -4.32 -6.75
N SER A 332 -0.98 -4.20 -7.26
CA SER A 332 0.25 -4.82 -6.73
C SER A 332 1.45 -3.98 -7.17
N ALA A 333 2.66 -4.21 -6.69
CA ALA A 333 3.86 -3.47 -7.10
C ALA A 333 4.13 -3.53 -8.61
N MET A 334 3.74 -4.64 -9.26
CA MET A 334 3.84 -4.85 -10.72
C MET A 334 2.50 -4.73 -11.47
N GLN A 335 1.40 -4.36 -10.79
CA GLN A 335 0.06 -4.27 -11.40
C GLN A 335 -0.64 -2.95 -11.03
N GLY A 336 -1.19 -2.28 -12.03
CA GLY A 336 -1.86 -0.97 -11.90
C GLY A 336 -0.98 0.20 -12.33
N SER A 337 -1.54 1.41 -12.31
CA SER A 337 -0.88 2.61 -12.82
C SER A 337 0.32 3.06 -11.98
N ILE A 338 0.45 2.56 -10.75
CA ILE A 338 1.60 2.85 -9.86
C ILE A 338 2.94 2.38 -10.44
N HIS A 339 2.96 1.32 -11.27
CA HIS A 339 4.20 0.82 -11.87
C HIS A 339 4.90 1.87 -12.75
N ALA A 340 4.13 2.72 -13.43
CA ALA A 340 4.66 3.79 -14.26
C ALA A 340 5.46 4.83 -13.45
N PHE A 341 5.20 4.94 -12.15
CA PHE A 341 6.00 5.74 -11.23
C PHE A 341 7.18 4.92 -10.66
N LEU A 342 6.93 3.69 -10.21
CA LEU A 342 7.94 2.87 -9.53
C LEU A 342 9.10 2.46 -10.43
N PHE A 343 8.85 2.15 -11.70
CA PHE A 343 9.89 1.67 -12.61
C PHE A 343 10.97 2.74 -12.90
N PRO A 344 10.60 3.98 -13.28
CA PRO A 344 11.58 5.07 -13.38
C PRO A 344 12.30 5.35 -12.06
N VAL A 345 11.56 5.40 -10.95
CA VAL A 345 12.13 5.69 -9.62
C VAL A 345 13.13 4.62 -9.18
N GLY A 346 12.77 3.35 -9.34
CA GLY A 346 13.66 2.22 -9.04
C GLY A 346 14.93 2.25 -9.88
N THR A 347 14.81 2.54 -11.18
CA THR A 347 15.96 2.70 -12.07
C THR A 347 16.87 3.84 -11.61
N ILE A 348 16.32 5.00 -11.27
CA ILE A 348 17.08 6.16 -10.78
C ILE A 348 17.79 5.86 -9.46
N ILE A 349 17.10 5.19 -8.52
CA ILE A 349 17.68 4.80 -7.24
C ILE A 349 18.88 3.86 -7.46
N LEU A 350 18.76 2.88 -8.36
CA LEU A 350 19.85 1.97 -8.69
C LEU A 350 21.06 2.71 -9.28
N VAL A 351 20.83 3.64 -10.22
CA VAL A 351 21.90 4.47 -10.79
C VAL A 351 22.55 5.35 -9.71
N ASN A 352 21.77 5.96 -8.81
CA ASN A 352 22.29 6.76 -7.72
C ASN A 352 23.11 5.94 -6.72
N MET A 353 22.69 4.70 -6.42
CA MET A 353 23.46 3.78 -5.59
C MET A 353 24.80 3.43 -6.25
N PHE A 354 24.79 3.16 -7.56
CA PHE A 354 26.03 2.93 -8.32
C PHE A 354 26.94 4.16 -8.28
N SER A 355 26.41 5.35 -8.54
CA SER A 355 27.14 6.62 -8.44
C SER A 355 27.76 6.83 -7.06
N MET A 356 27.00 6.57 -5.99
CA MET A 356 27.48 6.67 -4.61
C MET A 356 28.65 5.72 -4.35
N MET A 357 28.60 4.48 -4.86
CA MET A 357 29.72 3.54 -4.75
C MET A 357 30.96 4.04 -5.48
N VAL A 358 30.81 4.65 -6.66
CA VAL A 358 31.93 5.26 -7.40
C VAL A 358 32.52 6.43 -6.63
N VAL A 359 31.69 7.35 -6.12
CA VAL A 359 32.16 8.49 -5.30
C VAL A 359 32.94 7.99 -4.08
N ILE A 360 32.37 7.04 -3.33
CA ILE A 360 33.03 6.45 -2.17
C ILE A 360 34.36 5.81 -2.58
N ALA A 361 34.39 4.97 -3.63
CA ALA A 361 35.61 4.33 -4.09
C ALA A 361 36.68 5.34 -4.54
N THR A 362 36.30 6.45 -5.17
CA THR A 362 37.24 7.50 -5.60
C THR A 362 37.81 8.30 -4.43
N VAL A 363 36.99 8.66 -3.44
CA VAL A 363 37.45 9.34 -2.21
C VAL A 363 38.28 8.42 -1.34
N LEU A 364 38.01 7.11 -1.39
CA LEU A 364 38.73 6.07 -0.66
C LEU A 364 40.05 5.65 -1.31
N LYS A 365 40.33 6.04 -2.56
CA LYS A 365 41.64 5.74 -3.16
C LYS A 365 42.71 6.39 -2.29
N PRO A 366 43.58 5.60 -1.62
CA PRO A 366 44.64 6.20 -0.84
C PRO A 366 45.54 6.97 -1.80
N SER A 367 45.65 8.29 -1.61
CA SER A 367 46.77 9.06 -2.16
C SER A 367 48.03 8.31 -1.77
N GLY A 368 48.84 7.94 -2.76
CA GLY A 368 49.95 7.02 -2.58
C GLY A 368 50.87 7.42 -1.43
N ALA A 369 51.36 6.39 -0.74
CA ALA A 369 52.41 6.38 0.28
C ALA A 369 52.07 6.99 1.66
N GLU A 370 51.51 6.17 2.55
CA GLU A 370 52.21 5.59 3.71
C GLU A 370 51.20 5.10 4.75
N SER A 371 51.34 3.83 5.14
CA SER A 371 50.55 3.18 6.17
C SER A 371 50.73 3.87 7.53
N ASN A 372 49.65 4.33 8.14
CA ASN A 372 49.66 4.57 9.57
C ASN A 372 48.30 4.20 10.18
N LYS A 373 48.28 3.33 11.19
CA LYS A 373 47.08 2.84 11.90
C LYS A 373 46.23 3.94 12.55
N LYS A 374 46.77 5.16 12.68
CA LYS A 374 46.04 6.37 13.10
C LYS A 374 45.18 6.96 11.97
N GLY A 375 45.57 6.70 10.72
CA GLY A 375 44.85 7.06 9.50
C GLY A 375 43.55 6.29 9.30
N ASP A 376 43.43 5.03 9.76
CA ASP A 376 42.20 4.25 9.59
C ASP A 376 41.01 4.83 10.35
N LYS A 377 41.24 5.40 11.55
CA LYS A 377 40.17 6.00 12.36
C LYS A 377 39.73 7.35 11.79
N GLU A 378 40.67 8.16 11.31
CA GLU A 378 40.38 9.43 10.65
C GLU A 378 39.81 9.23 9.23
N ALA A 379 40.25 8.20 8.51
CA ALA A 379 39.67 7.76 7.25
C ALA A 379 38.25 7.24 7.45
N MET A 380 38.00 6.36 8.44
CA MET A 380 36.65 5.91 8.82
C MET A 380 35.74 7.07 9.22
N LYS A 381 36.26 8.05 9.98
CA LYS A 381 35.51 9.25 10.37
C LYS A 381 35.21 10.14 9.18
N SER A 382 36.13 10.25 8.22
CA SER A 382 35.93 10.96 6.95
C SER A 382 34.90 10.25 6.08
N ILE A 383 34.96 8.91 5.96
CA ILE A 383 34.00 8.06 5.23
C ILE A 383 32.61 8.23 5.82
N ILE A 384 32.47 8.13 7.14
CA ILE A 384 31.18 8.31 7.82
C ILE A 384 30.65 9.73 7.60
N LYS A 385 31.50 10.76 7.64
CA LYS A 385 31.11 12.16 7.36
C LYS A 385 30.62 12.33 5.93
N VAL A 386 31.33 11.76 4.96
CA VAL A 386 31.01 11.78 3.52
C VAL A 386 29.72 11.01 3.24
N VAL A 387 29.54 9.81 3.81
CA VAL A 387 28.33 8.99 3.68
C VAL A 387 27.14 9.68 4.34
N ILE A 388 27.26 10.18 5.58
CA ILE A 388 26.17 10.90 6.25
C ILE A 388 25.76 12.15 5.47
N PHE A 389 26.71 12.84 4.85
CA PHE A 389 26.45 14.07 4.10
C PHE A 389 25.87 13.81 2.70
N LEU A 390 26.31 12.74 2.03
CA LEU A 390 25.90 12.40 0.67
C LEU A 390 24.64 11.54 0.61
N THR A 391 24.35 10.71 1.62
CA THR A 391 23.18 9.82 1.66
C THR A 391 21.84 10.56 1.47
N PRO A 392 21.62 11.74 2.09
CA PRO A 392 20.41 12.53 1.85
C PRO A 392 20.33 13.08 0.42
N VAL A 393 21.49 13.42 -0.17
CA VAL A 393 21.60 14.02 -1.51
C VAL A 393 21.35 12.99 -2.62
N PHE A 394 21.79 11.74 -2.45
CA PHE A 394 21.59 10.65 -3.41
C PHE A 394 20.25 9.91 -3.24
N GLY A 395 19.50 10.23 -2.20
CA GLY A 395 18.22 9.57 -1.93
C GLY A 395 18.35 8.17 -1.33
N GLY A 396 19.41 7.87 -0.56
CA GLY A 396 19.58 6.56 0.07
C GLY A 396 18.41 6.17 1.00
N THR A 397 17.69 7.14 1.55
CA THR A 397 16.45 6.89 2.32
C THR A 397 15.30 6.37 1.46
N TRP A 398 15.30 6.66 0.16
CA TRP A 398 14.30 6.15 -0.78
C TRP A 398 14.54 4.68 -1.13
N VAL A 399 15.77 4.18 -1.00
CA VAL A 399 16.05 2.73 -1.09
C VAL A 399 15.25 1.97 -0.03
N LEU A 400 15.21 2.49 1.21
CA LEU A 400 14.41 1.91 2.28
C LEU A 400 12.91 1.99 1.97
N GLY A 401 12.44 3.12 1.42
CA GLY A 401 11.04 3.28 1.00
C GLY A 401 10.64 2.30 -0.11
N LEU A 402 11.48 2.14 -1.14
CA LEU A 402 11.26 1.18 -2.23
C LEU A 402 11.36 -0.26 -1.73
N PHE A 403 12.28 -0.57 -0.82
CA PHE A 403 12.42 -1.90 -0.22
C PHE A 403 11.18 -2.27 0.59
N VAL A 404 10.68 -1.38 1.45
CA VAL A 404 9.43 -1.60 2.20
C VAL A 404 8.25 -1.79 1.25
N PHE A 405 8.15 -0.95 0.22
CA PHE A 405 7.08 -1.02 -0.77
C PHE A 405 7.10 -2.34 -1.57
N LEU A 406 8.28 -2.78 -2.02
CA LEU A 406 8.43 -4.07 -2.72
C LEU A 406 8.17 -5.24 -1.79
N MET A 407 8.55 -5.13 -0.52
CA MET A 407 8.32 -6.17 0.47
C MET A 407 6.85 -6.32 0.83
N ASP A 408 6.01 -5.28 0.72
CA ASP A 408 4.57 -5.35 1.02
C ASP A 408 3.86 -6.48 0.23
N ASP A 409 4.28 -6.70 -1.03
CA ASP A 409 3.80 -7.83 -1.86
C ASP A 409 4.41 -9.19 -1.46
N PHE A 410 5.62 -9.23 -0.89
CA PHE A 410 6.31 -10.47 -0.47
C PHE A 410 6.06 -10.85 0.99
N THR A 411 5.57 -9.93 1.85
CA THR A 411 5.40 -10.13 3.28
C THR A 411 4.05 -10.72 3.69
N GLN A 412 3.71 -11.89 3.12
CA GLN A 412 2.86 -12.84 3.84
C GLN A 412 3.60 -13.57 4.98
N PHE A 413 4.90 -13.34 5.20
CA PHE A 413 5.70 -14.20 6.08
C PHE A 413 6.50 -13.56 7.22
N ILE A 414 6.66 -12.24 7.32
CA ILE A 414 7.63 -11.68 8.28
C ILE A 414 7.13 -10.39 8.96
N THR A 415 6.95 -10.46 10.28
CA THR A 415 6.61 -9.39 11.24
C THR A 415 7.73 -8.35 11.41
N PHE A 416 8.17 -7.73 10.32
CA PHE A 416 9.17 -6.65 10.33
C PHE A 416 8.73 -5.27 9.78
N PRO A 417 7.54 -5.01 9.21
CA PRO A 417 7.22 -3.68 8.64
C PRO A 417 7.24 -2.54 9.66
N HIS A 418 6.79 -2.80 10.89
CA HIS A 418 6.59 -1.75 11.89
C HIS A 418 7.90 -1.08 12.32
N LEU A 419 8.96 -1.85 12.61
CA LEU A 419 10.24 -1.30 13.09
C LEU A 419 10.96 -0.46 12.01
N PHE A 420 10.78 -0.82 10.74
CA PHE A 420 11.33 -0.09 9.61
C PHE A 420 10.54 1.17 9.27
N ILE A 421 9.21 1.18 9.41
CA ILE A 421 8.37 2.39 9.27
C ILE A 421 8.69 3.39 10.40
N TYR A 422 8.89 2.91 11.64
CA TYR A 422 9.36 3.76 12.74
C TYR A 422 10.78 4.30 12.48
N SER A 423 11.68 3.48 11.93
CA SER A 423 13.02 3.94 11.54
C SER A 423 12.95 4.95 10.39
N PHE A 424 12.08 4.76 9.40
CA PHE A 424 11.88 5.66 8.26
C PHE A 424 11.28 7.00 8.68
N THR A 425 10.27 7.00 9.57
CA THR A 425 9.71 8.24 10.13
C THR A 425 10.73 8.97 11.00
N VAL A 426 11.55 8.27 11.79
CA VAL A 426 12.62 8.86 12.60
C VAL A 426 13.78 9.39 11.74
N ILE A 427 14.18 8.69 10.68
CA ILE A 427 15.25 9.12 9.76
C ILE A 427 14.78 10.31 8.92
N ASN A 428 13.53 10.32 8.45
CA ASN A 428 12.96 11.49 7.75
C ASN A 428 12.74 12.68 8.70
N ARG A 429 12.32 12.45 9.96
CA ARG A 429 12.28 13.49 11.01
C ARG A 429 13.66 14.08 11.29
N LYS A 430 14.70 13.25 11.16
CA LYS A 430 16.11 13.65 11.25
C LYS A 430 16.66 14.29 9.98
N LYS A 431 15.96 14.37 8.84
CA LYS A 431 16.44 15.13 7.67
C LYS A 431 16.43 16.65 7.88
N ALA A 432 15.61 17.15 8.81
CA ALA A 432 15.60 18.56 9.21
C ALA A 432 16.82 18.97 10.05
N LEU A 433 17.45 18.02 10.77
CA LEU A 433 18.53 18.30 11.72
C LEU A 433 19.94 18.48 11.12
N PRO A 434 20.40 17.73 10.09
CA PRO A 434 21.72 17.92 9.50
C PRO A 434 21.78 19.18 8.62
N PHE A 435 20.63 19.71 8.17
CA PHE A 435 20.61 20.98 7.45
C PHE A 435 20.92 22.17 8.38
N GLN A 436 20.54 22.09 9.65
CA GLN A 436 20.95 23.04 10.70
C GLN A 436 22.43 22.88 11.11
N LEU A 437 23.02 21.69 10.99
CA LEU A 437 24.47 21.49 11.22
C LEU A 437 25.32 22.02 10.05
N TYR A 438 24.76 22.07 8.83
CA TYR A 438 25.45 22.70 7.69
C TYR A 438 25.56 24.22 7.85
N SER A 439 24.55 24.89 8.44
CA SER A 439 24.63 26.34 8.69
C SER A 439 25.60 26.73 9.82
N SER A 440 26.01 25.78 10.67
CA SER A 440 27.01 26.02 11.72
C SER A 440 28.43 25.60 11.34
N SER A 441 28.61 24.77 10.31
CA SER A 441 29.91 24.21 9.93
C SER A 441 30.63 24.95 8.81
N THR A 442 30.00 25.91 8.12
CA THR A 442 30.64 26.69 7.04
C THR A 442 31.31 27.99 7.52
N LYS A 443 31.72 28.05 8.80
CA LYS A 443 32.52 29.17 9.33
C LYS A 443 33.99 28.87 9.54
N ASP A 444 34.44 27.63 9.34
CA ASP A 444 35.86 27.29 9.37
C ASP A 444 36.24 26.50 8.11
N ASP A 445 37.44 26.79 7.62
CA ASP A 445 38.17 26.17 6.52
C ASP A 445 37.92 26.72 5.11
N SER A 446 38.16 28.02 4.98
CA SER A 446 39.08 28.48 3.94
C SER A 446 40.48 27.89 4.21
N VAL A 447 41.03 27.08 3.30
CA VAL A 447 42.47 26.97 2.93
C VAL A 447 42.73 25.70 2.08
N VAL A 448 43.07 25.95 0.81
CA VAL A 448 44.14 25.32 0.00
C VAL A 448 44.01 23.84 -0.46
N ILE A 449 43.91 23.74 -1.80
CA ILE A 449 44.11 22.63 -2.77
C ILE A 449 42.99 21.59 -2.88
#